data_AF-A0A0H2RFC0-F1
#
_entry.id   AF-A0A0H2RFC0-F1
#
_cell.length_a   1.000
_cell.length_b   1.000
_cell.length_c   1.000
_cell.angle_alpha   90.00
_cell.angle_beta   90.00
_cell.angle_gamma   90.00
#
_symmetry.space_group_name_H-M   'P 1'
#
loop_
_entity.id
_entity.type
_entity.pdbx_description
1 polymer ?
#
loop_
_entity_poly.entity_id
_entity_poly.type
_entity_poly.pdbx_seq_one_letter_code
_entity_poly.pdbx_strand_id
1 'polypeptide(L)'
;MSAGPSSLKHVESLANRLRRRQVCGSRQAALETLFVLQKVVSEARFSHIEELLDLVKSIGARLVKAQPKEHSVGNTVRKALHHIREEYNTAAAQNSKTKGPPQTGFSISNFLLTGQPKKHSSHPKSPAVEKLPSVDRMDANSEDFAEGLKPLLMDAMQDIVDELETVYDNVSKTAKDHIHSDEIILTIGKSRTVEAFLKSAAHHRKFTVIVAESGPSYTGHDMARNLSAAGISTFLVPDSSLHAIMSRVNKVILGAHAILANGGMFAMTGSLLAATAARVHSTPVVVCAGQFKLTPLWNLYHEYGALDFTDPSRVLGFDEGKLLENVEVLNPYYDYVNPELVHVYITNDGDHPPSSVYRLIKETYDDEDHELQTR
;
A
#
# COMPACT_ATOMS: atom_id res chain seq x y z
N MET A 1 -19.54 -22.56 -2.51
CA MET A 1 -20.66 -21.68 -2.13
C MET A 1 -20.65 -20.45 -3.02
N SER A 2 -21.80 -19.88 -3.35
CA SER A 2 -21.87 -18.70 -4.22
C SER A 2 -21.96 -17.43 -3.40
N ALA A 3 -21.08 -16.46 -3.66
CA ALA A 3 -21.38 -15.07 -3.36
C ALA A 3 -22.74 -14.71 -3.99
N GLY A 4 -23.48 -13.80 -3.35
CA GLY A 4 -24.76 -13.35 -3.86
C GLY A 4 -24.66 -12.90 -5.34
N PRO A 5 -25.71 -13.08 -6.16
CA PRO A 5 -25.69 -12.66 -7.55
C PRO A 5 -25.49 -11.13 -7.70
N SER A 6 -25.72 -10.36 -6.63
CA SER A 6 -25.44 -8.92 -6.52
C SER A 6 -23.94 -8.65 -6.33
N SER A 7 -23.29 -9.24 -5.33
CA SER A 7 -21.85 -9.07 -5.08
C SER A 7 -20.98 -9.53 -6.25
N LEU A 8 -21.34 -10.63 -6.94
CA LEU A 8 -20.61 -11.08 -8.14
C LEU A 8 -20.65 -10.06 -9.29
N LYS A 9 -21.79 -9.36 -9.47
CA LYS A 9 -21.89 -8.26 -10.45
C LYS A 9 -20.97 -7.09 -10.12
N HIS A 10 -20.79 -6.78 -8.83
CA HIS A 10 -19.87 -5.73 -8.40
C HIS A 10 -18.41 -6.12 -8.66
N VAL A 11 -18.04 -7.38 -8.38
CA VAL A 11 -16.71 -7.92 -8.72
C VAL A 11 -16.44 -7.83 -10.22
N GLU A 12 -17.42 -8.20 -11.05
CA GLU A 12 -17.30 -8.12 -12.51
C GLU A 12 -17.21 -6.68 -13.03
N SER A 13 -18.00 -5.79 -12.46
CA SER A 13 -17.96 -4.36 -12.77
C SER A 13 -16.57 -3.78 -12.47
N LEU A 14 -16.02 -4.05 -11.27
CA LEU A 14 -14.69 -3.59 -10.90
C LEU A 14 -13.61 -4.23 -11.80
N ALA A 15 -13.67 -5.54 -12.04
CA ALA A 15 -12.73 -6.21 -12.94
C ALA A 15 -12.73 -5.60 -14.35
N ASN A 16 -13.90 -5.25 -14.89
CA ASN A 16 -14.01 -4.58 -16.18
C ASN A 16 -13.45 -3.14 -16.15
N ARG A 17 -13.71 -2.38 -15.07
CA ARG A 17 -13.13 -1.04 -14.87
C ARG A 17 -11.60 -1.08 -14.77
N LEU A 18 -11.04 -2.07 -14.07
CA LEU A 18 -9.60 -2.30 -13.93
C LEU A 18 -8.94 -2.67 -15.27
N ARG A 19 -9.57 -3.58 -16.05
CA ARG A 19 -9.10 -3.94 -17.40
C ARG A 19 -9.07 -2.74 -18.34
N ARG A 20 -10.09 -1.88 -18.26
CA ARG A 20 -10.22 -0.67 -19.08
C ARG A 20 -9.41 0.52 -18.54
N ARG A 21 -8.61 0.33 -17.49
CA ARG A 21 -7.82 1.40 -16.82
C ARG A 21 -8.67 2.63 -16.41
N GLN A 22 -9.94 2.42 -16.08
CA GLN A 22 -10.85 3.47 -15.60
C GLN A 22 -10.63 3.82 -14.13
N VAL A 23 -10.14 2.86 -13.35
CA VAL A 23 -9.65 3.09 -11.98
C VAL A 23 -8.14 3.20 -12.07
N CYS A 24 -7.63 4.42 -12.00
CA CYS A 24 -6.21 4.72 -12.07
C CYS A 24 -5.69 5.26 -10.72
N GLY A 25 -4.54 4.75 -10.30
CA GLY A 25 -3.88 5.14 -9.06
C GLY A 25 -4.10 4.14 -7.93
N SER A 26 -3.00 3.85 -7.25
CA SER A 26 -2.89 2.80 -6.24
C SER A 26 -3.89 2.94 -5.07
N ARG A 27 -4.13 4.17 -4.58
CA ARG A 27 -5.08 4.38 -3.46
C ARG A 27 -6.52 4.16 -3.90
N GLN A 28 -6.91 4.65 -5.07
CA GLN A 28 -8.28 4.48 -5.57
C GLN A 28 -8.56 3.00 -5.87
N ALA A 29 -7.60 2.30 -6.48
CA ALA A 29 -7.70 0.87 -6.74
C ALA A 29 -7.82 0.06 -5.43
N ALA A 30 -7.04 0.39 -4.40
CA ALA A 30 -7.15 -0.21 -3.08
C ALA A 30 -8.54 0.01 -2.44
N LEU A 31 -9.03 1.26 -2.41
CA LEU A 31 -10.33 1.60 -1.82
C LEU A 31 -11.51 0.90 -2.53
N GLU A 32 -11.52 0.90 -3.86
CA GLU A 32 -12.57 0.24 -4.64
C GLU A 32 -12.53 -1.29 -4.47
N THR A 33 -11.32 -1.86 -4.35
CA THR A 33 -11.15 -3.30 -4.06
C THR A 33 -11.74 -3.64 -2.70
N LEU A 34 -11.40 -2.86 -1.67
CA LEU A 34 -11.86 -3.09 -0.31
C LEU A 34 -13.38 -2.95 -0.18
N PHE A 35 -13.98 -1.96 -0.86
CA PHE A 35 -15.43 -1.79 -0.94
C PHE A 35 -16.14 -3.00 -1.57
N VAL A 36 -15.56 -3.58 -2.64
CA VAL A 36 -16.10 -4.81 -3.24
C VAL A 36 -15.96 -5.99 -2.29
N LEU A 37 -14.82 -6.13 -1.61
CA LEU A 37 -14.63 -7.19 -0.61
C LEU A 37 -15.62 -7.07 0.56
N GLN A 38 -15.86 -5.86 1.08
CA GLN A 38 -16.85 -5.60 2.13
C GLN A 38 -18.26 -6.07 1.71
N LYS A 39 -18.67 -5.76 0.46
CA LYS A 39 -19.95 -6.23 -0.10
C LYS A 39 -20.02 -7.76 -0.22
N VAL A 40 -18.91 -8.39 -0.60
CA VAL A 40 -18.83 -9.85 -0.68
C VAL A 40 -18.96 -10.48 0.71
N VAL A 41 -18.20 -10.00 1.69
CA VAL A 41 -18.18 -10.56 3.05
C VAL A 41 -19.55 -10.38 3.74
N SER A 42 -20.20 -9.23 3.55
CA SER A 42 -21.54 -8.98 4.09
C SER A 42 -22.63 -9.89 3.49
N GLU A 43 -22.60 -10.14 2.17
CA GLU A 43 -23.54 -11.04 1.49
C GLU A 43 -23.17 -12.52 1.62
N ALA A 44 -21.92 -12.84 1.99
CA ALA A 44 -21.44 -14.22 2.05
C ALA A 44 -22.16 -15.03 3.13
N ARG A 45 -22.49 -16.27 2.79
CA ARG A 45 -22.89 -17.30 3.76
C ARG A 45 -21.75 -18.29 3.85
N PHE A 46 -21.29 -18.55 5.06
CA PHE A 46 -20.20 -19.49 5.34
C PHE A 46 -20.48 -20.17 6.67
N SER A 47 -20.11 -21.44 6.78
CA SER A 47 -20.17 -22.21 8.04
C SER A 47 -18.80 -22.32 8.69
N HIS A 48 -17.73 -22.27 7.87
CA HIS A 48 -16.35 -22.28 8.31
C HIS A 48 -15.59 -21.06 7.80
N ILE A 49 -14.64 -20.57 8.59
CA ILE A 49 -13.84 -19.39 8.20
C ILE A 49 -13.03 -19.66 6.93
N GLU A 50 -12.56 -20.89 6.74
CA GLU A 50 -11.82 -21.31 5.55
C GLU A 50 -12.64 -21.09 4.26
N GLU A 51 -13.95 -21.32 4.30
CA GLU A 51 -14.82 -21.08 3.13
C GLU A 51 -14.89 -19.58 2.77
N LEU A 52 -14.86 -18.71 3.78
CA LEU A 52 -14.82 -17.26 3.57
C LEU A 52 -13.45 -16.83 3.02
N LEU A 53 -12.36 -17.35 3.58
CA LEU A 53 -11.00 -17.07 3.12
C LEU A 53 -10.82 -17.51 1.66
N ASP A 54 -11.27 -18.72 1.30
CA ASP A 54 -11.22 -19.21 -0.08
C ASP A 54 -12.08 -18.37 -1.03
N LEU A 55 -13.26 -17.91 -0.59
CA LEU A 55 -14.10 -17.01 -1.37
C LEU A 55 -13.38 -15.69 -1.64
N VAL A 56 -12.82 -15.05 -0.61
CA VAL A 56 -12.07 -13.79 -0.73
C VAL A 56 -10.83 -13.97 -1.59
N LYS A 57 -10.08 -15.07 -1.42
CA LYS A 57 -8.93 -15.44 -2.27
C LYS A 57 -9.33 -15.58 -3.73
N SER A 58 -10.41 -16.31 -4.03
CA SER A 58 -10.88 -16.52 -5.41
C SER A 58 -11.29 -15.22 -6.10
N ILE A 59 -11.93 -14.31 -5.38
CA ILE A 59 -12.33 -12.99 -5.88
C ILE A 59 -11.10 -12.10 -6.07
N GLY A 60 -10.19 -12.11 -5.10
CA GLY A 60 -8.91 -11.41 -5.21
C GLY A 60 -8.09 -11.87 -6.41
N ALA A 61 -7.97 -13.19 -6.63
CA ALA A 61 -7.32 -13.77 -7.80
C ALA A 61 -7.90 -13.24 -9.12
N ARG A 62 -9.24 -13.16 -9.19
CA ARG A 62 -9.96 -12.64 -10.35
C ARG A 62 -9.69 -11.16 -10.59
N LEU A 63 -9.64 -10.34 -9.53
CA LEU A 63 -9.34 -8.91 -9.61
C LEU A 63 -7.87 -8.65 -9.99
N VAL A 64 -6.93 -9.39 -9.41
CA VAL A 64 -5.51 -9.32 -9.76
C VAL A 64 -5.30 -9.72 -11.22
N LYS A 65 -5.96 -10.78 -11.70
CA LYS A 65 -5.91 -11.19 -13.11
C LYS A 65 -6.52 -10.15 -14.06
N ALA A 66 -7.39 -9.27 -13.57
CA ALA A 66 -7.99 -8.20 -14.37
C ALA A 66 -6.98 -7.08 -14.68
N GLN A 67 -6.08 -6.77 -13.74
CA GLN A 67 -4.98 -5.83 -13.95
C GLN A 67 -3.77 -6.25 -13.10
N PRO A 68 -2.91 -7.16 -13.60
CA PRO A 68 -1.84 -7.76 -12.81
C PRO A 68 -0.75 -6.77 -12.37
N LYS A 69 -0.66 -5.63 -13.09
CA LYS A 69 0.31 -4.55 -12.86
C LYS A 69 -0.09 -3.61 -11.71
N GLU A 70 -1.35 -3.66 -11.28
CA GLU A 70 -1.85 -2.86 -10.17
C GLU A 70 -1.75 -3.67 -8.88
N HIS A 71 -0.53 -3.72 -8.31
CA HIS A 71 -0.24 -4.53 -7.12
C HIS A 71 -1.05 -4.12 -5.88
N SER A 72 -1.47 -2.86 -5.80
CA SER A 72 -2.31 -2.36 -4.70
C SER A 72 -3.57 -3.19 -4.50
N VAL A 73 -4.21 -3.68 -5.58
CA VAL A 73 -5.39 -4.56 -5.52
C VAL A 73 -5.06 -5.87 -4.78
N GLY A 74 -4.00 -6.56 -5.21
CA GLY A 74 -3.60 -7.82 -4.59
C GLY A 74 -3.12 -7.63 -3.15
N ASN A 75 -2.40 -6.55 -2.88
CA ASN A 75 -1.92 -6.23 -1.54
C ASN A 75 -3.07 -5.92 -0.58
N THR A 76 -4.09 -5.19 -1.02
CA THR A 76 -5.30 -4.95 -0.23
C THR A 76 -6.06 -6.24 0.05
N VAL A 77 -6.16 -7.16 -0.91
CA VAL A 77 -6.77 -8.48 -0.69
C VAL A 77 -6.00 -9.26 0.38
N ARG A 78 -4.67 -9.34 0.28
CA ARG A 78 -3.83 -10.05 1.26
C ARG A 78 -3.93 -9.45 2.65
N LYS A 79 -3.95 -8.11 2.74
CA LYS A 79 -4.14 -7.41 4.00
C LYS A 79 -5.51 -7.76 4.60
N ALA A 80 -6.58 -7.72 3.80
CA ALA A 80 -7.90 -8.11 4.27
C ALA A 80 -7.95 -9.57 4.76
N LEU A 81 -7.30 -10.50 4.06
CA LEU A 81 -7.22 -11.91 4.49
C LEU A 81 -6.49 -12.04 5.84
N HIS A 82 -5.37 -11.36 6.01
CA HIS A 82 -4.61 -11.35 7.26
C HIS A 82 -5.44 -10.82 8.43
N HIS A 83 -6.07 -9.65 8.29
CA HIS A 83 -6.94 -9.09 9.32
C HIS A 83 -8.14 -10.00 9.65
N ILE A 84 -8.75 -10.64 8.64
CA ILE A 84 -9.84 -11.61 8.85
C ILE A 84 -9.36 -12.80 9.69
N ARG A 85 -8.15 -13.33 9.43
CA ARG A 85 -7.56 -14.41 10.23
C ARG A 85 -7.26 -13.96 11.66
N GLU A 86 -6.67 -12.78 11.85
CA GLU A 86 -6.33 -12.24 13.17
C GLU A 86 -7.57 -12.04 14.05
N GLU A 87 -8.64 -11.45 13.50
CA GLU A 87 -9.89 -11.24 14.24
C GLU A 87 -10.59 -12.56 14.57
N TYR A 88 -10.62 -13.51 13.63
CA TYR A 88 -11.17 -14.84 13.89
C TYR A 88 -10.43 -15.55 15.04
N ASN A 89 -9.09 -15.53 15.00
CA ASN A 89 -8.26 -16.16 16.02
C ASN A 89 -8.43 -15.47 17.38
N THR A 90 -8.57 -14.15 17.39
CA THR A 90 -8.82 -13.36 18.60
C THR A 90 -10.18 -13.70 19.21
N ALA A 91 -11.24 -13.74 18.40
CA ALA A 91 -12.57 -14.14 18.83
C ALA A 91 -12.61 -15.59 19.36
N ALA A 92 -11.92 -16.51 18.67
CA ALA A 92 -11.80 -17.91 19.11
C ALA A 92 -11.06 -18.04 20.45
N ALA A 93 -9.96 -17.29 20.63
CA ALA A 93 -9.19 -17.30 21.87
C ALA A 93 -9.97 -16.70 23.06
N GLN A 94 -10.76 -15.66 22.85
CA GLN A 94 -11.62 -15.09 23.90
C GLN A 94 -12.70 -16.09 24.37
N ASN A 95 -13.25 -16.88 23.45
CA ASN A 95 -14.19 -17.97 23.79
C ASN A 95 -13.54 -19.13 24.56
N SER A 96 -12.24 -19.39 24.37
CA SER A 96 -11.53 -20.40 25.17
C SER A 96 -11.22 -19.95 26.61
N LYS A 97 -11.04 -18.64 26.83
CA LYS A 97 -10.68 -18.08 28.16
C LYS A 97 -11.86 -18.04 29.14
N THR A 98 -13.10 -18.10 28.65
CA THR A 98 -14.32 -18.21 29.46
C THR A 98 -14.65 -19.65 29.89
N LYS A 99 -13.87 -20.66 29.48
CA LYS A 99 -14.06 -22.09 29.80
C LYS A 99 -13.02 -22.70 30.76
N GLY A 100 -12.51 -21.94 31.73
CA GLY A 100 -11.64 -22.47 32.80
C GLY A 100 -12.25 -22.28 34.19
N PRO A 101 -12.26 -23.29 35.10
CA PRO A 101 -12.54 -23.02 36.51
C PRO A 101 -11.46 -22.09 37.06
N PRO A 102 -11.73 -21.27 38.09
CA PRO A 102 -10.74 -20.37 38.67
C PRO A 102 -9.63 -21.20 39.31
N GLN A 103 -8.57 -21.48 38.57
CA GLN A 103 -7.39 -22.13 39.12
C GLN A 103 -6.54 -21.09 39.83
N THR A 104 -6.66 -21.07 41.15
CA THR A 104 -5.68 -20.50 42.07
C THR A 104 -4.39 -21.30 41.99
N GLY A 105 -3.63 -21.11 40.92
CA GLY A 105 -2.28 -21.66 40.73
C GLY A 105 -1.30 -20.52 40.51
N PHE A 106 -0.42 -20.29 41.49
CA PHE A 106 0.67 -19.33 41.34
C PHE A 106 1.58 -19.77 40.18
N SER A 107 1.47 -19.12 39.03
CA SER A 107 2.39 -19.28 37.91
C SER A 107 3.56 -18.29 38.05
N ILE A 108 4.79 -18.81 37.94
CA ILE A 108 6.05 -18.05 37.96
C ILE A 108 6.06 -16.95 36.88
N SER A 109 5.30 -17.12 35.80
CA SER A 109 5.10 -16.13 34.73
C SER A 109 4.52 -14.81 35.26
N ASN A 110 3.61 -14.85 36.24
CA ASN A 110 3.00 -13.65 36.85
C ASN A 110 3.93 -12.95 37.86
N PHE A 111 4.90 -13.66 38.42
CA PHE A 111 5.90 -13.09 39.33
C PHE A 111 6.95 -12.27 38.57
N LEU A 112 7.31 -12.69 37.35
CA LEU A 112 8.25 -11.95 36.50
C LEU A 112 7.63 -10.68 35.89
N LEU A 113 6.33 -10.70 35.60
CA LEU A 113 5.60 -9.54 35.07
C LEU A 113 5.28 -8.45 36.12
N THR A 114 5.29 -8.79 37.42
CA THR A 114 5.00 -7.85 38.52
C THR A 114 6.23 -7.07 39.00
N GLY A 115 7.42 -7.32 38.44
CA GLY A 115 8.68 -6.67 38.80
C GLY A 115 8.97 -5.31 38.14
N GLN A 116 8.05 -4.74 37.35
CA GLN A 116 8.25 -3.41 36.76
C GLN A 116 7.49 -2.31 37.53
N PRO A 117 8.17 -1.21 37.92
CA PRO A 117 7.54 -0.14 38.68
C PRO A 117 6.51 0.64 37.84
N LYS A 118 5.33 0.84 38.43
CA LYS A 118 4.15 1.54 37.90
C LYS A 118 4.46 2.92 37.32
N LYS A 119 3.85 3.24 36.16
CA LYS A 119 3.40 4.60 35.81
C LYS A 119 1.88 4.62 35.62
N HIS A 120 1.29 5.73 36.02
CA HIS A 120 -0.11 5.95 36.34
C HIS A 120 -1.06 6.08 35.13
N SER A 121 -2.28 5.57 35.33
CA SER A 121 -3.63 6.03 34.90
C SER A 121 -4.02 6.14 33.42
N SER A 122 -5.09 5.41 33.05
CA SER A 122 -6.43 6.01 32.77
C SER A 122 -7.50 4.93 32.54
N HIS A 123 -8.65 5.04 33.21
CA HIS A 123 -9.90 4.32 32.88
C HIS A 123 -10.49 4.81 31.55
N PRO A 124 -11.27 3.99 30.82
CA PRO A 124 -12.75 4.03 30.93
C PRO A 124 -13.42 2.64 30.91
N LYS A 125 -14.35 2.37 31.84
CA LYS A 125 -15.82 2.30 31.66
C LYS A 125 -16.32 1.24 30.65
N SER A 126 -16.74 0.10 31.19
CA SER A 126 -17.55 -0.92 30.53
C SER A 126 -18.95 -0.40 30.17
N PRO A 127 -19.56 -0.90 29.08
CA PRO A 127 -21.00 -1.13 29.04
C PRO A 127 -21.31 -2.64 29.03
N ALA A 128 -22.59 -2.92 29.23
CA ALA A 128 -23.15 -4.17 29.70
C ALA A 128 -22.97 -5.36 28.74
N VAL A 129 -22.77 -6.53 29.36
CA VAL A 129 -22.69 -7.85 28.75
C VAL A 129 -24.10 -8.32 28.38
N GLU A 130 -24.42 -8.37 27.09
CA GLU A 130 -25.42 -9.32 26.59
C GLU A 130 -24.77 -10.69 26.49
N LYS A 131 -25.32 -11.67 27.21
CA LYS A 131 -24.80 -13.04 27.28
C LYS A 131 -25.19 -13.80 26.00
N LEU A 132 -24.20 -14.30 25.26
CA LEU A 132 -24.41 -15.37 24.29
C LEU A 132 -24.54 -16.74 25.00
N PRO A 133 -25.32 -17.69 24.43
CA PRO A 133 -25.50 -19.00 25.02
C PRO A 133 -24.27 -19.89 24.82
N SER A 134 -23.99 -20.69 25.83
CA SER A 134 -22.89 -21.67 25.91
C SER A 134 -23.07 -22.82 24.93
N VAL A 135 -22.02 -23.18 24.18
CA VAL A 135 -22.00 -24.38 23.33
C VAL A 135 -21.01 -25.39 23.90
N ASP A 136 -21.55 -26.50 24.41
CA ASP A 136 -20.86 -27.80 24.44
C ASP A 136 -21.58 -28.70 23.43
N ARG A 137 -20.77 -29.49 22.70
CA ARG A 137 -21.06 -30.42 21.60
C ARG A 137 -20.89 -29.83 20.20
N MET A 138 -20.03 -30.50 19.43
CA MET A 138 -20.06 -30.54 17.96
C MET A 138 -21.53 -30.67 17.51
N ASP A 139 -21.92 -29.87 16.52
CA ASP A 139 -23.25 -29.80 15.87
C ASP A 139 -24.33 -28.93 16.53
N ALA A 140 -24.03 -27.65 16.84
CA ALA A 140 -25.05 -26.61 17.07
C ALA A 140 -24.68 -25.27 16.40
N ASN A 141 -25.33 -24.99 15.27
CA ASN A 141 -25.40 -23.75 14.47
C ASN A 141 -24.09 -23.00 14.17
N SER A 142 -23.32 -23.51 13.22
CA SER A 142 -22.21 -22.80 12.54
C SER A 142 -22.64 -21.45 11.93
N GLU A 143 -23.92 -21.31 11.58
CA GLU A 143 -24.47 -20.08 10.99
C GLU A 143 -24.65 -18.94 12.02
N ASP A 144 -25.09 -19.24 13.25
CA ASP A 144 -25.29 -18.21 14.30
C ASP A 144 -23.94 -17.58 14.73
N PHE A 145 -22.88 -18.40 14.78
CA PHE A 145 -21.53 -17.92 15.03
C PHE A 145 -20.98 -17.08 13.87
N ALA A 146 -21.24 -17.49 12.62
CA ALA A 146 -20.87 -16.74 11.44
C ALA A 146 -21.59 -15.38 11.38
N GLU A 147 -22.86 -15.31 11.77
CA GLU A 147 -23.61 -14.05 11.86
C GLU A 147 -23.06 -13.10 12.94
N GLY A 148 -22.61 -13.64 14.09
CA GLY A 148 -21.95 -12.84 15.13
C GLY A 148 -20.54 -12.35 14.76
N LEU A 149 -19.83 -13.08 13.89
CA LEU A 149 -18.47 -12.74 13.47
C LEU A 149 -18.44 -11.67 12.35
N LYS A 150 -19.43 -11.67 11.45
CA LYS A 150 -19.54 -10.69 10.36
C LYS A 150 -19.33 -9.23 10.76
N PRO A 151 -19.99 -8.68 11.80
CA PRO A 151 -19.76 -7.29 12.18
C PRO A 151 -18.31 -7.03 12.59
N LEU A 152 -17.64 -7.97 13.27
CA LEU A 152 -16.22 -7.84 13.64
C LEU A 152 -15.32 -7.83 12.40
N LEU A 153 -15.58 -8.70 11.43
CA LEU A 153 -14.82 -8.72 10.17
C LEU A 153 -15.04 -7.43 9.36
N MET A 154 -16.26 -6.91 9.36
CA MET A 154 -16.59 -5.65 8.70
C MET A 154 -15.88 -4.46 9.35
N ASP A 155 -15.78 -4.45 10.69
CA ASP A 155 -15.05 -3.43 11.46
C ASP A 155 -13.56 -3.47 11.11
N ALA A 156 -12.94 -4.66 11.13
CA ALA A 156 -11.53 -4.82 10.74
C ALA A 156 -11.25 -4.41 9.28
N MET A 157 -12.21 -4.63 8.37
CA MET A 157 -12.09 -4.12 7.00
C MET A 157 -12.26 -2.60 6.93
N GLN A 158 -13.08 -2.00 7.80
CA GLN A 158 -13.24 -0.56 7.89
C GLN A 158 -11.98 0.11 8.45
N ASP A 159 -11.28 -0.52 9.39
CA ASP A 159 -9.98 -0.03 9.87
C ASP A 159 -8.96 0.11 8.72
N ILE A 160 -8.95 -0.84 7.78
CA ILE A 160 -8.09 -0.74 6.58
C ILE A 160 -8.51 0.44 5.68
N VAL A 161 -9.81 0.76 5.58
CA VAL A 161 -10.29 1.93 4.84
C VAL A 161 -9.75 3.20 5.50
N ASP A 162 -9.93 3.33 6.80
CA ASP A 162 -9.54 4.52 7.57
C ASP A 162 -8.01 4.72 7.53
N GLU A 163 -7.25 3.63 7.59
CA GLU A 163 -5.81 3.65 7.35
C GLU A 163 -5.48 4.16 5.94
N LEU A 164 -6.10 3.60 4.90
CA LEU A 164 -5.89 4.00 3.50
C LEU A 164 -6.23 5.49 3.25
N GLU A 165 -7.22 6.02 3.97
CA GLU A 165 -7.61 7.42 3.87
C GLU A 165 -6.59 8.37 4.49
N THR A 166 -6.03 7.97 5.64
CA THR A 166 -5.10 8.78 6.45
C THR A 166 -3.63 8.61 6.06
N VAL A 167 -3.28 7.69 5.14
CA VAL A 167 -1.88 7.42 4.73
C VAL A 167 -1.09 8.69 4.41
N TYR A 168 -1.66 9.61 3.62
CA TYR A 168 -0.91 10.78 3.18
C TYR A 168 -0.58 11.72 4.33
N ASP A 169 -1.49 11.87 5.29
CA ASP A 169 -1.27 12.70 6.47
C ASP A 169 -0.26 12.04 7.41
N ASN A 170 -0.36 10.72 7.60
CA ASN A 170 0.56 9.96 8.45
C ASN A 170 2.00 10.01 7.92
N VAL A 171 2.19 9.76 6.62
CA VAL A 171 3.51 9.89 5.97
C VAL A 171 4.02 11.34 6.04
N SER A 172 3.13 12.34 5.94
CA SER A 172 3.53 13.75 5.96
C SER A 172 3.96 14.25 7.34
N LYS A 173 3.52 13.62 8.44
CA LYS A 173 3.91 14.01 9.81
C LYS A 173 5.42 13.94 10.04
N THR A 174 6.12 12.99 9.41
CA THR A 174 7.57 12.83 9.52
C THR A 174 8.36 13.80 8.64
N ALA A 175 7.69 14.57 7.75
CA ALA A 175 8.37 15.41 6.78
C ALA A 175 9.27 16.50 7.39
N LYS A 176 8.87 17.02 8.56
CA LYS A 176 9.64 18.01 9.31
C LYS A 176 11.01 17.49 9.77
N ASP A 177 11.16 16.17 9.94
CA ASP A 177 12.38 15.57 10.47
C ASP A 177 13.39 15.30 9.35
N HIS A 178 12.91 15.13 8.11
CA HIS A 178 13.74 14.82 6.93
C HIS A 178 14.17 16.03 6.09
N ILE A 179 13.35 17.09 6.04
CA ILE A 179 13.59 18.25 5.17
C ILE A 179 14.06 19.43 6.01
N HIS A 180 15.28 19.92 5.79
CA HIS A 180 15.80 21.11 6.49
C HIS A 180 15.65 22.39 5.66
N SER A 181 15.82 23.55 6.33
CA SER A 181 15.76 24.84 5.65
C SER A 181 16.90 24.99 4.66
N ASP A 182 16.64 25.68 3.55
CA ASP A 182 17.57 25.97 2.46
C ASP A 182 18.14 24.73 1.74
N GLU A 183 17.50 23.57 1.92
CA GLU A 183 17.82 22.37 1.15
C GLU A 183 17.26 22.42 -0.27
N ILE A 184 17.98 21.78 -1.19
CA ILE A 184 17.55 21.56 -2.56
C ILE A 184 17.13 20.09 -2.70
N ILE A 185 15.83 19.88 -2.90
CA ILE A 185 15.23 18.56 -3.03
C ILE A 185 14.94 18.30 -4.50
N LEU A 186 15.29 17.11 -5.00
CA LEU A 186 14.90 16.65 -6.33
C LEU A 186 13.75 15.66 -6.24
N THR A 187 12.76 15.81 -7.12
CA THR A 187 11.67 14.85 -7.30
C THR A 187 11.32 14.69 -8.79
N ILE A 188 10.62 13.61 -9.14
CA ILE A 188 10.27 13.29 -10.53
C ILE A 188 8.78 13.00 -10.70
N GLY A 189 8.21 13.53 -11.78
CA GLY A 189 6.81 13.32 -12.13
C GLY A 189 5.86 13.88 -11.07
N LYS A 190 4.72 13.22 -10.89
CA LYS A 190 3.71 13.59 -9.88
C LYS A 190 3.39 12.43 -8.96
N SER A 191 3.69 12.60 -7.68
CA SER A 191 3.25 11.68 -6.63
C SER A 191 2.45 12.45 -5.58
N ARG A 192 1.21 12.02 -5.31
CA ARG A 192 0.34 12.66 -4.30
C ARG A 192 0.94 12.55 -2.90
N THR A 193 1.61 11.44 -2.60
CA THR A 193 2.28 11.23 -1.30
C THR A 193 3.45 12.19 -1.13
N VAL A 194 4.29 12.34 -2.15
CA VAL A 194 5.43 13.27 -2.10
C VAL A 194 4.95 14.73 -2.09
N GLU A 195 3.90 15.05 -2.85
CA GLU A 195 3.29 16.38 -2.84
C GLU A 195 2.78 16.75 -1.43
N ALA A 196 2.03 15.86 -0.77
CA ALA A 196 1.57 16.08 0.60
C ALA A 196 2.74 16.21 1.59
N PHE A 197 3.76 15.35 1.44
CA PHE A 197 4.96 15.38 2.27
C PHE A 197 5.71 16.71 2.18
N LEU A 198 5.94 17.20 0.95
CA LEU A 198 6.60 18.49 0.72
C LEU A 198 5.74 19.67 1.22
N LYS A 199 4.43 19.63 0.99
CA LYS A 199 3.51 20.68 1.50
C LYS A 199 3.51 20.75 3.02
N SER A 200 3.51 19.59 3.70
CA SER A 200 3.59 19.53 5.16
C SER A 200 4.89 20.13 5.70
N ALA A 201 6.03 19.79 5.09
CA ALA A 201 7.32 20.38 5.46
C ALA A 201 7.38 21.89 5.22
N ALA A 202 6.73 22.39 4.16
CA ALA A 202 6.74 23.80 3.79
C ALA A 202 6.07 24.73 4.82
N HIS A 203 5.15 24.20 5.64
CA HIS A 203 4.56 24.94 6.75
C HIS A 203 5.59 25.28 7.85
N HIS A 204 6.64 24.47 7.98
CA HIS A 204 7.64 24.62 9.04
C HIS A 204 8.96 25.22 8.54
N ARG A 205 9.34 24.94 7.29
CA ARG A 205 10.67 25.24 6.75
C ARG A 205 10.58 25.75 5.32
N LYS A 206 11.51 26.62 4.94
CA LYS A 206 11.66 27.11 3.56
C LYS A 206 12.76 26.32 2.88
N PHE A 207 12.47 25.75 1.71
CA PHE A 207 13.42 24.97 0.93
C PHE A 207 13.06 25.09 -0.56
N THR A 208 13.92 24.55 -1.41
CA THR A 208 13.75 24.58 -2.86
C THR A 208 13.51 23.18 -3.39
N VAL A 209 12.56 23.03 -4.30
CA VAL A 209 12.26 21.74 -4.95
C VAL A 209 12.54 21.85 -6.45
N ILE A 210 13.35 20.94 -6.96
CA ILE A 210 13.52 20.72 -8.39
C ILE A 210 12.61 19.56 -8.79
N VAL A 211 11.71 19.80 -9.73
CA VAL A 211 10.76 18.82 -10.26
C VAL A 211 11.19 18.47 -11.67
N ALA A 212 11.52 17.21 -11.90
CA ALA A 212 11.72 16.66 -13.23
C ALA A 212 10.37 16.30 -13.86
N GLU A 213 10.16 16.69 -15.11
CA GLU A 213 8.84 16.67 -15.75
C GLU A 213 8.28 15.27 -16.06
N SER A 214 9.15 14.24 -16.15
CA SER A 214 8.78 12.87 -16.56
C SER A 214 8.12 12.84 -17.94
N GLY A 215 8.89 13.22 -18.96
CA GLY A 215 8.54 12.97 -20.35
C GLY A 215 8.45 11.46 -20.60
N PRO A 216 7.44 10.95 -21.33
CA PRO A 216 6.50 11.64 -22.22
C PRO A 216 5.15 12.05 -21.58
N SER A 217 4.94 11.78 -20.29
CA SER A 217 3.64 12.04 -19.64
C SER A 217 3.51 13.47 -19.10
N TYR A 218 4.62 14.19 -18.90
CA TYR A 218 4.70 15.57 -18.41
C TYR A 218 3.94 15.83 -17.10
N THR A 219 3.76 14.79 -16.28
CA THR A 219 3.00 14.88 -15.03
C THR A 219 3.67 15.81 -14.01
N GLY A 220 4.99 16.01 -14.09
CA GLY A 220 5.71 16.91 -13.19
C GLY A 220 5.29 18.38 -13.32
N HIS A 221 4.71 18.79 -14.45
CA HIS A 221 4.20 20.17 -14.63
C HIS A 221 3.06 20.46 -13.65
N ASP A 222 2.17 19.50 -13.45
CA ASP A 222 1.10 19.60 -12.46
C ASP A 222 1.64 19.65 -11.03
N MET A 223 2.67 18.85 -10.73
CA MET A 223 3.30 18.84 -9.41
C MET A 223 3.97 20.19 -9.12
N ALA A 224 4.72 20.74 -10.08
CA ALA A 224 5.33 22.06 -9.98
C ALA A 224 4.27 23.16 -9.77
N ARG A 225 3.15 23.13 -10.52
CA ARG A 225 2.02 24.05 -10.32
C ARG A 225 1.45 23.96 -8.91
N ASN A 226 1.21 22.74 -8.42
CA ASN A 226 0.63 22.50 -7.09
C ASN A 226 1.55 22.93 -5.94
N LEU A 227 2.87 22.74 -6.09
CA LEU A 227 3.86 23.15 -5.10
C LEU A 227 4.10 24.67 -5.12
N SER A 228 4.13 25.28 -6.30
CA SER A 228 4.20 26.73 -6.47
C SER A 228 2.99 27.43 -5.84
N ALA A 229 1.79 26.89 -6.04
CA ALA A 229 0.57 27.39 -5.40
C ALA A 229 0.61 27.31 -3.86
N ALA A 230 1.39 26.38 -3.30
CA ALA A 230 1.62 26.25 -1.86
C ALA A 230 2.75 27.17 -1.34
N GLY A 231 3.36 28.00 -2.20
CA GLY A 231 4.42 28.94 -1.81
C GLY A 231 5.82 28.33 -1.73
N ILE A 232 6.05 27.15 -2.30
CA ILE A 232 7.36 26.49 -2.34
C ILE A 232 8.14 26.96 -3.55
N SER A 233 9.42 27.31 -3.37
CA SER A 233 10.33 27.65 -4.47
C SER A 233 10.55 26.40 -5.34
N THR A 234 10.04 26.42 -6.57
CA THR A 234 10.01 25.25 -7.45
C THR A 234 10.69 25.54 -8.79
N PHE A 235 11.56 24.63 -9.22
CA PHE A 235 12.19 24.67 -10.54
C PHE A 235 11.72 23.46 -11.34
N LEU A 236 11.23 23.68 -12.54
CA LEU A 236 10.89 22.60 -13.47
C LEU A 236 12.08 22.34 -14.39
N VAL A 237 12.48 21.08 -14.53
CA VAL A 237 13.61 20.67 -15.38
C VAL A 237 13.23 19.49 -16.28
N PRO A 238 13.84 19.38 -17.48
CA PRO A 238 13.71 18.18 -18.29
C PRO A 238 14.51 17.02 -17.67
N ASP A 239 14.07 15.80 -17.91
CA ASP A 239 14.68 14.60 -17.32
C ASP A 239 16.13 14.41 -17.78
N SER A 240 16.48 14.89 -18.98
CA SER A 240 17.85 14.85 -19.52
C SER A 240 18.85 15.66 -18.69
N SER A 241 18.38 16.68 -17.96
CA SER A 241 19.23 17.56 -17.16
C SER A 241 19.47 17.04 -15.75
N LEU A 242 18.82 15.94 -15.34
CA LEU A 242 18.89 15.39 -13.98
C LEU A 242 20.33 15.19 -13.50
N HIS A 243 21.18 14.61 -14.34
CA HIS A 243 22.57 14.33 -13.98
C HIS A 243 23.39 15.62 -13.81
N ALA A 244 23.15 16.64 -14.64
CA ALA A 244 23.88 17.91 -14.58
C ALA A 244 23.59 18.70 -13.31
N ILE A 245 22.33 18.71 -12.87
CA ILE A 245 21.90 19.45 -11.67
C ILE A 245 22.16 18.69 -10.37
N MET A 246 22.43 17.38 -10.44
CA MET A 246 22.55 16.52 -9.26
C MET A 246 23.66 16.98 -8.30
N SER A 247 24.72 17.61 -8.81
CA SER A 247 25.80 18.20 -8.00
C SER A 247 25.34 19.25 -6.98
N ARG A 248 24.16 19.85 -7.17
CA ARG A 248 23.57 20.85 -6.27
C ARG A 248 22.42 20.32 -5.42
N VAL A 249 21.96 19.10 -5.68
CA VAL A 249 20.83 18.49 -4.98
C VAL A 249 21.32 17.91 -3.66
N ASN A 250 20.63 18.21 -2.57
CA ASN A 250 20.96 17.66 -1.25
C ASN A 250 20.27 16.32 -0.99
N LYS A 251 19.03 16.15 -1.45
CA LYS A 251 18.23 14.93 -1.27
C LYS A 251 17.36 14.65 -2.48
N VAL A 252 17.16 13.38 -2.81
CA VAL A 252 16.20 12.95 -3.82
C VAL A 252 15.01 12.31 -3.13
N ILE A 253 13.80 12.82 -3.36
CA ILE A 253 12.56 12.27 -2.80
C ILE A 253 11.69 11.73 -3.94
N LEU A 254 11.49 10.43 -3.94
CA LEU A 254 10.75 9.69 -4.96
C LEU A 254 9.45 9.11 -4.39
N GLY A 255 8.47 8.91 -5.27
CA GLY A 255 7.29 8.10 -4.97
C GLY A 255 7.42 6.72 -5.61
N ALA A 256 6.90 5.68 -4.94
CA ALA A 256 6.80 4.35 -5.50
C ALA A 256 5.38 4.06 -6.03
N HIS A 257 5.27 3.24 -7.06
CA HIS A 257 4.03 2.56 -7.46
C HIS A 257 3.83 1.29 -6.62
N ALA A 258 4.86 0.44 -6.54
CA ALA A 258 4.89 -0.76 -5.72
C ALA A 258 6.31 -1.00 -5.18
N ILE A 259 6.41 -1.55 -3.97
CA ILE A 259 7.69 -1.94 -3.35
C ILE A 259 7.67 -3.46 -3.19
N LEU A 260 8.73 -4.13 -3.58
CA LEU A 260 8.86 -5.59 -3.57
C LEU A 260 9.48 -6.10 -2.27
N ALA A 261 9.37 -7.40 -2.03
CA ALA A 261 9.94 -8.03 -0.83
C ALA A 261 11.46 -8.02 -0.78
N ASN A 262 12.13 -7.92 -1.94
CA ASN A 262 13.58 -7.70 -2.01
C ASN A 262 14.00 -6.26 -1.67
N GLY A 263 13.04 -5.37 -1.40
CA GLY A 263 13.26 -3.95 -1.13
C GLY A 263 13.46 -3.09 -2.38
N GLY A 264 13.39 -3.67 -3.59
CA GLY A 264 13.34 -2.90 -4.84
C GLY A 264 11.96 -2.30 -5.05
N MET A 265 11.85 -1.32 -5.95
CA MET A 265 10.57 -0.66 -6.21
C MET A 265 10.31 -0.46 -7.69
N PHE A 266 9.04 -0.48 -8.05
CA PHE A 266 8.55 0.08 -9.30
C PHE A 266 8.12 1.51 -9.06
N ALA A 267 8.62 2.43 -9.86
CA ALA A 267 8.29 3.84 -9.83
C ALA A 267 8.04 4.34 -11.27
N MET A 268 7.60 5.58 -11.42
CA MET A 268 7.39 6.13 -12.77
C MET A 268 8.70 6.20 -13.55
N THR A 269 8.60 6.14 -14.88
CA THR A 269 9.73 6.28 -15.79
C THR A 269 10.60 7.50 -15.47
N GLY A 270 11.92 7.30 -15.52
CA GLY A 270 12.95 8.26 -15.12
C GLY A 270 13.37 8.17 -13.65
N SER A 271 12.65 7.42 -12.81
CA SER A 271 13.04 7.25 -11.40
C SER A 271 14.37 6.51 -11.26
N LEU A 272 14.65 5.56 -12.16
CA LEU A 272 15.94 4.87 -12.20
C LEU A 272 17.07 5.82 -12.62
N LEU A 273 16.81 6.75 -13.55
CA LEU A 273 17.78 7.78 -13.94
C LEU A 273 18.12 8.70 -12.76
N ALA A 274 17.10 9.17 -12.04
CA ALA A 274 17.28 9.99 -10.84
C ALA A 274 18.08 9.24 -9.76
N ALA A 275 17.73 7.98 -9.48
CA ALA A 275 18.39 7.15 -8.47
C ALA A 275 19.84 6.81 -8.82
N THR A 276 20.12 6.52 -10.10
CA THR A 276 21.48 6.23 -10.57
C THR A 276 22.34 7.48 -10.55
N ALA A 277 21.81 8.62 -11.00
CA ALA A 277 22.51 9.90 -10.88
C ALA A 277 22.77 10.26 -9.42
N ALA A 278 21.81 10.03 -8.52
CA ALA A 278 21.96 10.25 -7.10
C ALA A 278 23.09 9.42 -6.49
N ARG A 279 23.17 8.13 -6.88
CA ARG A 279 24.25 7.22 -6.47
C ARG A 279 25.63 7.74 -6.88
N VAL A 280 25.80 8.24 -8.11
CA VAL A 280 27.08 8.78 -8.59
C VAL A 280 27.51 10.01 -7.77
N HIS A 281 26.57 10.84 -7.37
CA HIS A 281 26.83 12.05 -6.58
C HIS A 281 26.74 11.85 -5.06
N SER A 282 26.59 10.61 -4.60
CA SER A 282 26.39 10.28 -3.18
C SER A 282 25.24 11.05 -2.52
N THR A 283 24.18 11.38 -3.27
CA THR A 283 22.99 12.03 -2.71
C THR A 283 22.02 10.97 -2.20
N PRO A 284 21.48 11.14 -0.97
CA PRO A 284 20.56 10.17 -0.40
C PRO A 284 19.23 10.16 -1.16
N VAL A 285 18.76 8.95 -1.44
CA VAL A 285 17.47 8.68 -2.09
C VAL A 285 16.46 8.21 -1.04
N VAL A 286 15.44 9.02 -0.83
CA VAL A 286 14.34 8.83 0.08
C VAL A 286 13.10 8.48 -0.72
N VAL A 287 12.36 7.44 -0.31
CA VAL A 287 11.14 7.01 -1.01
C VAL A 287 9.94 7.14 -0.10
N CYS A 288 8.94 7.91 -0.51
CA CYS A 288 7.69 8.05 0.23
C CYS A 288 6.59 7.16 -0.37
N ALA A 289 6.10 6.19 0.41
CA ALA A 289 5.06 5.28 -0.01
C ALA A 289 4.25 4.76 1.18
N GLY A 290 2.93 4.59 1.01
CA GLY A 290 2.10 3.91 2.01
C GLY A 290 2.33 2.40 2.02
N GLN A 291 2.07 1.76 3.16
CA GLN A 291 2.23 0.31 3.33
C GLN A 291 1.40 -0.53 2.35
N PHE A 292 0.25 -0.04 1.91
CA PHE A 292 -0.58 -0.74 0.92
C PHE A 292 0.10 -0.96 -0.45
N LYS A 293 1.25 -0.32 -0.70
CA LYS A 293 2.10 -0.53 -1.88
C LYS A 293 3.18 -1.60 -1.67
N LEU A 294 3.40 -2.07 -0.45
CA LEU A 294 4.31 -3.16 -0.14
C LEU A 294 3.75 -4.46 -0.71
N THR A 295 4.54 -5.17 -1.49
CA THR A 295 4.13 -6.36 -2.22
C THR A 295 5.02 -7.52 -1.78
N PRO A 296 4.44 -8.65 -1.33
CA PRO A 296 5.21 -9.80 -0.85
C PRO A 296 5.98 -10.55 -1.94
N LEU A 297 5.79 -10.19 -3.21
CA LEU A 297 6.46 -10.81 -4.34
C LEU A 297 7.95 -10.40 -4.35
N TRP A 298 8.84 -11.40 -4.43
CA TRP A 298 10.28 -11.19 -4.26
C TRP A 298 10.95 -10.47 -5.41
N ASN A 299 10.79 -10.99 -6.64
CA ASN A 299 11.41 -10.43 -7.82
C ASN A 299 10.46 -10.51 -9.01
N LEU A 300 9.92 -9.37 -9.41
CA LEU A 300 9.06 -9.22 -10.59
C LEU A 300 9.79 -8.54 -11.75
N TYR A 301 11.12 -8.34 -11.66
CA TYR A 301 11.88 -7.59 -12.65
C TYR A 301 11.74 -8.19 -14.06
N HIS A 302 11.87 -9.51 -14.20
CA HIS A 302 11.78 -10.19 -15.50
C HIS A 302 10.34 -10.30 -16.03
N GLU A 303 9.35 -10.32 -15.14
CA GLU A 303 7.94 -10.45 -15.53
C GLU A 303 7.28 -9.10 -15.85
N TYR A 304 7.72 -8.01 -15.20
CA TYR A 304 7.06 -6.71 -15.27
C TYR A 304 7.95 -5.57 -15.74
N GLY A 305 9.25 -5.61 -15.45
CA GLY A 305 10.19 -4.50 -15.72
C GLY A 305 10.40 -4.17 -17.20
N ALA A 306 9.99 -5.05 -18.12
CA ALA A 306 10.15 -4.86 -19.55
C ALA A 306 8.83 -4.70 -20.34
N LEU A 307 7.66 -4.71 -19.69
CA LEU A 307 6.39 -4.99 -20.40
C LEU A 307 5.23 -4.02 -20.12
N ASP A 308 5.39 -2.97 -19.30
CA ASP A 308 4.35 -1.93 -19.21
C ASP A 308 4.56 -0.78 -20.18
N PHE A 309 4.25 -1.08 -21.44
CA PHE A 309 4.13 -0.07 -22.47
C PHE A 309 2.77 0.61 -22.38
N THR A 310 2.80 1.93 -22.31
CA THR A 310 1.62 2.78 -22.50
C THR A 310 1.53 3.20 -23.97
N ASP A 311 0.55 4.04 -24.27
CA ASP A 311 0.26 4.49 -25.63
C ASP A 311 1.49 5.17 -26.28
N PRO A 312 1.99 4.66 -27.43
CA PRO A 312 3.10 5.25 -28.16
C PRO A 312 2.84 6.67 -28.68
N SER A 313 1.57 7.07 -28.84
CA SER A 313 1.19 8.41 -29.31
C SER A 313 1.68 9.53 -28.41
N ARG A 314 1.97 9.22 -27.13
CA ARG A 314 2.56 10.16 -26.18
C ARG A 314 4.01 10.50 -26.51
N VAL A 315 4.72 9.60 -27.19
CA VAL A 315 6.11 9.79 -27.62
C VAL A 315 6.15 10.35 -29.03
N LEU A 316 5.39 9.77 -29.96
CA LEU A 316 5.35 10.19 -31.36
C LEU A 316 3.90 10.41 -31.80
N GLY A 317 3.57 11.65 -32.19
CA GLY A 317 2.23 11.99 -32.65
C GLY A 317 1.85 11.28 -33.95
N PHE A 318 0.55 11.01 -34.14
CA PHE A 318 0.03 10.39 -35.37
C PHE A 318 0.23 11.24 -36.62
N ASP A 319 0.49 12.54 -36.46
CA ASP A 319 0.74 13.47 -37.55
C ASP A 319 2.02 13.13 -38.34
N GLU A 320 2.95 12.37 -37.75
CA GLU A 320 4.23 11.99 -38.35
C GLU A 320 4.18 10.63 -39.09
N GLY A 321 3.15 10.43 -39.93
CA GLY A 321 2.84 9.15 -40.58
C GLY A 321 4.01 8.46 -41.31
N LYS A 322 4.92 9.22 -41.94
CA LYS A 322 6.10 8.66 -42.64
C LYS A 322 7.14 8.06 -41.69
N LEU A 323 7.23 8.57 -40.47
CA LEU A 323 8.16 8.07 -39.45
C LEU A 323 7.60 6.83 -38.77
N LEU A 324 6.27 6.77 -38.55
CA LEU A 324 5.58 5.61 -37.98
C LEU A 324 5.75 4.33 -38.81
N GLU A 325 5.93 4.45 -40.13
CA GLU A 325 6.17 3.29 -41.01
C GLU A 325 7.55 2.65 -40.82
N ASN A 326 8.53 3.41 -40.31
CA ASN A 326 9.94 2.99 -40.28
C ASN A 326 10.53 2.90 -38.87
N VAL A 327 9.84 3.42 -37.86
CA VAL A 327 10.35 3.53 -36.48
C VAL A 327 9.42 2.79 -35.51
N GLU A 328 9.99 1.86 -34.76
CA GLU A 328 9.30 1.23 -33.63
C GLU A 328 9.36 2.16 -32.41
N VAL A 329 8.20 2.63 -31.97
CA VAL A 329 8.07 3.54 -30.83
C VAL A 329 7.69 2.76 -29.58
N LEU A 330 8.55 2.81 -28.56
CA LEU A 330 8.32 2.19 -27.26
C LEU A 330 8.09 3.27 -26.20
N ASN A 331 7.10 3.04 -25.33
CA ASN A 331 6.78 3.96 -24.23
C ASN A 331 6.62 3.21 -22.90
N PRO A 332 7.73 2.88 -22.22
CA PRO A 332 7.68 2.25 -20.90
C PRO A 332 7.16 3.25 -19.86
N TYR A 333 6.16 2.84 -19.07
CA TYR A 333 5.54 3.70 -18.07
C TYR A 333 6.19 3.61 -16.69
N TYR A 334 6.63 2.41 -16.30
CA TYR A 334 7.29 2.15 -15.02
C TYR A 334 8.75 1.74 -15.21
N ASP A 335 9.58 2.20 -14.28
CA ASP A 335 10.96 1.77 -14.12
C ASP A 335 11.11 0.94 -12.86
N TYR A 336 12.02 -0.04 -12.92
CA TYR A 336 12.47 -0.76 -11.74
C TYR A 336 13.70 -0.09 -11.13
N VAL A 337 13.64 0.27 -9.86
CA VAL A 337 14.75 0.81 -9.09
C VAL A 337 15.26 -0.27 -8.14
N ASN A 338 16.55 -0.60 -8.27
CA ASN A 338 17.21 -1.62 -7.46
C ASN A 338 17.23 -1.18 -5.97
N PRO A 339 17.04 -2.12 -5.00
CA PRO A 339 17.05 -1.80 -3.57
C PRO A 339 18.33 -1.11 -3.14
N GLU A 340 19.45 -1.43 -3.77
CA GLU A 340 20.75 -0.85 -3.45
C GLU A 340 20.77 0.66 -3.62
N LEU A 341 20.01 1.23 -4.57
CA LEU A 341 19.98 2.67 -4.85
C LEU A 341 19.15 3.45 -3.83
N VAL A 342 18.25 2.79 -3.10
CA VAL A 342 17.36 3.40 -2.13
C VAL A 342 18.02 3.40 -0.75
N HIS A 343 17.91 4.51 -0.02
CA HIS A 343 18.51 4.63 1.32
C HIS A 343 17.47 4.44 2.43
N VAL A 344 16.27 5.00 2.26
CA VAL A 344 15.20 4.94 3.26
C VAL A 344 13.82 4.97 2.61
N TYR A 345 12.91 4.17 3.17
CA TYR A 345 11.48 4.17 2.88
C TYR A 345 10.74 4.87 4.00
N ILE A 346 10.02 5.95 3.67
CA ILE A 346 9.11 6.64 4.59
C ILE A 346 7.71 6.10 4.35
N THR A 347 7.17 5.43 5.36
CA THR A 347 5.84 4.83 5.37
C THR A 347 4.96 5.46 6.46
N ASN A 348 3.71 5.00 6.58
CA ASN A 348 2.79 5.46 7.62
C ASN A 348 3.25 5.13 9.05
N ASP A 349 4.02 4.06 9.23
CA ASP A 349 4.51 3.62 10.55
C ASP A 349 5.89 4.21 10.90
N GLY A 350 6.50 4.91 9.94
CA GLY A 350 7.77 5.59 10.10
C GLY A 350 8.77 5.23 9.02
N ASP A 351 10.05 5.40 9.38
CA ASP A 351 11.18 5.31 8.47
C ASP A 351 11.83 3.93 8.56
N HIS A 352 12.07 3.32 7.40
CA HIS A 352 12.54 1.96 7.30
C HIS A 352 13.70 1.85 6.30
N PRO A 353 14.83 1.22 6.66
CA PRO A 353 15.84 0.86 5.67
C PRO A 353 15.30 -0.20 4.70
N PRO A 354 15.83 -0.31 3.47
CA PRO A 354 15.42 -1.34 2.51
C PRO A 354 15.48 -2.77 3.07
N SER A 355 16.44 -3.06 3.94
CA SER A 355 16.61 -4.37 4.58
C SER A 355 15.47 -4.74 5.54
N SER A 356 14.78 -3.76 6.13
CA SER A 356 13.65 -4.04 7.04
C SER A 356 12.32 -4.18 6.31
N VAL A 357 12.25 -3.89 5.01
CA VAL A 357 11.01 -4.01 4.22
C VAL A 357 10.46 -5.44 4.27
N TYR A 358 11.33 -6.45 4.24
CA TYR A 358 10.92 -7.85 4.39
C TYR A 358 10.18 -8.11 5.71
N ARG A 359 10.64 -7.49 6.80
CA ARG A 359 9.99 -7.62 8.12
C ARG A 359 8.61 -6.98 8.13
N LEU A 360 8.47 -5.79 7.55
CA LEU A 360 7.17 -5.12 7.43
C LEU A 360 6.17 -5.94 6.64
N ILE A 361 6.61 -6.53 5.53
CA ILE A 361 5.78 -7.40 4.70
C ILE A 361 5.31 -8.61 5.52
N LYS A 362 6.19 -9.22 6.30
CA LYS A 362 5.85 -10.35 7.17
C LYS A 362 4.92 -9.98 8.33
N GLU A 363 4.99 -8.74 8.80
CA GLU A 363 4.06 -8.21 9.82
C GLU A 363 2.71 -7.81 9.23
N THR A 364 2.63 -7.57 7.90
CA THR A 364 1.39 -7.10 7.23
C THR A 364 0.65 -8.22 6.50
N TYR A 365 1.35 -9.27 6.07
CA TYR A 365 0.83 -10.33 5.21
C TYR A 365 1.20 -11.71 5.73
N ASP A 366 0.28 -12.66 5.54
CA ASP A 366 0.54 -14.07 5.82
C ASP A 366 1.34 -14.74 4.68
N ASP A 367 2.28 -15.62 5.05
CA ASP A 367 3.12 -16.37 4.12
C ASP A 367 2.29 -17.24 3.15
N GLU A 368 1.10 -17.68 3.57
CA GLU A 368 0.18 -18.51 2.78
C GLU A 368 -0.46 -17.77 1.60
N ASP A 369 -0.48 -16.43 1.62
CA ASP A 369 -1.23 -15.62 0.66
C ASP A 369 -0.33 -14.86 -0.32
N HIS A 370 0.97 -15.16 -0.34
CA HIS A 370 1.90 -14.57 -1.29
C HIS A 370 1.44 -14.77 -2.73
N GLU A 371 1.01 -15.99 -3.06
CA GLU A 371 0.36 -16.32 -4.32
C GLU A 371 -1.16 -16.38 -4.13
N LEU A 372 -1.87 -15.42 -4.72
CA LEU A 372 -3.34 -15.43 -4.74
C LEU A 372 -3.90 -16.42 -5.78
N GLN A 373 -3.17 -17.47 -6.14
CA GLN A 373 -3.65 -18.48 -7.08
C GLN A 373 -4.51 -19.51 -6.33
N THR A 374 -5.71 -19.73 -6.83
CA THR A 374 -6.54 -20.87 -6.40
C THR A 374 -5.93 -22.13 -7.01
N ARG A 375 -5.65 -23.15 -6.18
CA ARG A 375 -5.26 -24.48 -6.67
C ARG A 375 -6.32 -25.10 -7.57
#